data_AF-A0A1Y1M314-F1
#
_entry.id   AF-A0A1Y1M314-F1
#
_cell.length_a   1.000
_cell.length_b   1.000
_cell.length_c   1.000
_cell.angle_alpha   90.00
_cell.angle_beta   90.00
_cell.angle_gamma   90.00
#
_symmetry.space_group_name_H-M   'P 1'
#
loop_
_entity.id
_entity.type
_entity.pdbx_description
1 polymer ?
#
loop_
_entity_poly.entity_id
_entity_poly.type
_entity_poly.pdbx_seq_one_letter_code
_entity_poly.pdbx_strand_id
1 'polypeptide(L)'
;AEMRAEGGTREETLARWQEEWRNRKSWTSRLIPDVQKWHKRKHGEVHFHLTQFLTGHGVNAPYLHRIKKCQDDTCEDCGGRDSPGHAVLECQRWDPIEEDSVIDGRESSW
;
A
#
# COMPACT_ATOMS: atom_id res chain seq x y z
N ALA A 1 -37.84 -19.53 -14.97
CA ALA A 1 -36.78 -20.14 -14.15
C ALA A 1 -35.52 -19.32 -14.36
N GLU A 2 -35.16 -18.47 -13.40
CA GLU A 2 -33.90 -17.74 -13.44
C GLU A 2 -32.78 -18.73 -13.10
N MET A 3 -31.86 -18.95 -14.04
CA MET A 3 -30.68 -19.77 -13.78
C MET A 3 -29.80 -19.02 -12.79
N ARG A 4 -29.75 -19.49 -11.54
CA ARG A 4 -28.69 -19.12 -10.60
C ARG A 4 -27.36 -19.56 -11.23
N ALA A 5 -26.42 -18.62 -11.39
CA ALA A 5 -25.05 -18.95 -11.71
C ALA A 5 -24.55 -19.97 -10.67
N GLU A 6 -24.16 -21.15 -11.13
CA GLU A 6 -23.47 -22.14 -10.29
C GLU A 6 -22.18 -21.49 -9.80
N GLY A 7 -22.12 -21.18 -8.51
CA GLY A 7 -20.95 -20.56 -7.90
C GLY A 7 -19.79 -21.53 -7.94
N GLY A 8 -18.77 -21.24 -8.75
CA GLY A 8 -17.52 -21.99 -8.77
C GLY A 8 -16.85 -22.06 -7.40
N THR A 9 -15.90 -22.97 -7.25
CA THR A 9 -15.12 -23.18 -6.03
C THR A 9 -14.41 -21.89 -5.58
N ARG A 10 -14.01 -21.85 -4.30
CA ARG A 10 -13.24 -20.72 -3.73
C ARG A 10 -11.94 -20.53 -4.51
N GLU A 11 -11.29 -21.64 -4.85
CA GLU A 11 -10.04 -21.71 -5.59
C GLU A 11 -10.19 -21.11 -6.99
N GLU A 12 -11.24 -21.47 -7.73
CA GLU A 12 -11.54 -20.90 -9.05
C GLU A 12 -11.82 -19.40 -8.98
N THR A 13 -12.57 -18.97 -7.96
CA THR A 13 -12.87 -17.55 -7.73
C THR A 13 -11.60 -16.74 -7.46
N LEU A 14 -10.71 -17.27 -6.62
CA LEU A 14 -9.43 -16.64 -6.30
C LEU A 14 -8.47 -16.64 -7.50
N ALA A 15 -8.47 -17.69 -8.32
CA ALA A 15 -7.67 -17.76 -9.53
C ALA A 15 -8.10 -16.69 -10.55
N ARG A 16 -9.40 -16.55 -10.79
CA ARG A 16 -9.94 -15.49 -11.65
C ARG A 16 -9.59 -14.10 -11.12
N TRP A 17 -9.77 -13.87 -9.81
CA TRP A 17 -9.42 -12.59 -9.20
C TRP A 17 -7.93 -12.28 -9.33
N GLN A 18 -7.06 -13.28 -9.18
CA GLN A 18 -5.61 -13.11 -9.37
C GLN A 18 -5.26 -12.66 -10.79
N GLU A 19 -5.94 -13.18 -11.82
CA GLU A 19 -5.74 -12.78 -13.21
C GLU A 19 -6.17 -11.33 -13.46
N GLU A 20 -7.36 -10.96 -13.00
CA GLU A 20 -7.85 -9.58 -13.05
C GLU A 20 -6.89 -8.62 -12.32
N TRP A 21 -6.39 -9.05 -11.16
CA TRP A 21 -5.50 -8.26 -10.32
C TRP A 21 -4.14 -7.98 -10.98
N ARG A 22 -3.55 -8.97 -11.68
CA ARG A 22 -2.29 -8.78 -12.43
C ARG A 22 -2.43 -7.74 -13.54
N ASN A 23 -3.61 -7.67 -14.17
CA ASN A 23 -3.88 -6.72 -15.25
C ASN A 23 -4.27 -5.32 -14.74
N ARG A 24 -4.48 -5.16 -13.42
CA ARG A 24 -4.88 -3.89 -12.82
C ARG A 24 -3.71 -2.90 -12.80
N LYS A 25 -3.90 -1.75 -13.43
CA LYS A 25 -2.98 -0.60 -13.36
C LYS A 25 -3.16 0.14 -12.03
N SER A 26 -2.48 -0.34 -10.98
CA SER A 26 -2.51 0.30 -9.66
C SER A 26 -1.23 -0.01 -8.90
N TRP A 27 -0.72 0.94 -8.12
CA TRP A 27 0.47 0.71 -7.29
C TRP A 27 0.25 -0.43 -6.27
N THR A 28 -1.00 -0.68 -5.84
CA THR A 28 -1.30 -1.78 -4.92
C THR A 28 -1.12 -3.16 -5.52
N SER A 29 -1.12 -3.32 -6.85
CA SER A 29 -0.77 -4.61 -7.46
C SER A 29 0.73 -4.91 -7.38
N ARG A 30 1.60 -3.88 -7.27
CA ARG A 30 3.03 -4.06 -6.94
C ARG A 30 3.20 -4.51 -5.49
N LEU A 31 2.43 -3.92 -4.56
CA LEU A 31 2.47 -4.27 -3.14
C LEU A 31 1.87 -5.66 -2.85
N ILE A 32 0.81 -6.04 -3.57
CA ILE A 32 0.05 -7.28 -3.37
C ILE A 32 0.16 -8.13 -4.65
N PRO A 33 1.30 -8.80 -4.91
CA PRO A 33 1.48 -9.57 -6.13
C PRO A 33 0.63 -10.85 -6.16
N ASP A 34 0.36 -11.42 -4.98
CA ASP A 34 -0.37 -12.67 -4.81
C ASP A 34 -1.56 -12.46 -3.87
N VAL A 35 -2.74 -12.42 -4.48
CA VAL A 35 -4.03 -12.20 -3.82
C VAL A 35 -4.44 -13.40 -2.97
N GLN A 36 -4.06 -14.62 -3.38
CA GLN A 36 -4.35 -15.82 -2.59
C GLN A 36 -3.57 -15.82 -1.28
N LYS A 37 -2.28 -15.47 -1.35
CA LYS A 37 -1.45 -15.29 -0.15
C LYS A 37 -1.98 -14.14 0.69
N TRP A 38 -2.30 -13.00 0.07
CA TRP A 38 -2.85 -11.84 0.78
C TRP A 38 -4.12 -12.19 1.56
N HIS A 39 -5.02 -12.96 0.96
CA HIS A 39 -6.26 -13.42 1.59
C HIS A 39 -6.02 -14.38 2.76
N LYS A 40 -4.96 -15.20 2.71
CA LYS A 40 -4.64 -16.19 3.75
C LYS A 40 -3.78 -15.64 4.90
N ARG A 41 -3.40 -14.35 4.87
CA ARG A 41 -2.60 -13.75 5.95
C ARG A 41 -3.37 -13.76 7.26
N LYS A 42 -2.68 -14.11 8.35
CA LYS A 42 -3.23 -14.11 9.71
C LYS A 42 -3.17 -12.73 10.39
N HIS A 43 -2.61 -11.73 9.71
CA HIS A 43 -2.35 -10.39 10.22
C HIS A 43 -2.68 -9.34 9.15
N GLY A 44 -2.73 -8.07 9.55
CA GLY A 44 -2.99 -6.96 8.64
C GLY A 44 -4.43 -6.97 8.13
N GLU A 45 -5.37 -7.02 9.08
CA GLU A 45 -6.78 -6.75 8.84
C GLU A 45 -6.94 -5.37 8.18
N VAL A 46 -7.86 -5.29 7.22
CA VAL A 46 -8.06 -4.09 6.42
C VAL A 46 -9.09 -3.21 7.12
N HIS A 47 -8.64 -2.45 8.11
CA HIS A 47 -9.44 -1.45 8.82
C HIS A 47 -9.50 -0.12 8.05
N PHE A 48 -10.11 0.90 8.65
CA PHE A 48 -10.28 2.23 8.06
C PHE A 48 -8.95 2.80 7.51
N HIS A 49 -7.91 2.87 8.34
CA HIS A 49 -6.63 3.48 7.94
C HIS A 49 -5.94 2.70 6.82
N LEU A 50 -5.92 1.37 6.89
CA LEU A 50 -5.30 0.55 5.84
C LEU A 50 -6.11 0.62 4.53
N THR A 51 -7.44 0.71 4.59
CA THR A 51 -8.29 0.96 3.42
C THR A 51 -7.97 2.31 2.79
N GLN A 52 -7.88 3.39 3.59
CA GLN A 52 -7.53 4.72 3.09
C GLN A 52 -6.15 4.71 2.43
N PHE A 53 -5.18 4.07 3.07
CA PHE A 53 -3.83 3.91 2.52
C PHE A 53 -3.86 3.18 1.18
N LEU A 54 -4.41 1.95 1.11
CA LEU A 54 -4.44 1.13 -0.12
C LEU A 54 -5.25 1.77 -1.26
N THR A 55 -6.24 2.62 -0.94
CA THR A 55 -7.01 3.35 -1.96
C THR A 55 -6.36 4.67 -2.38
N GLY A 56 -5.25 5.06 -1.73
CA GLY A 56 -4.53 6.32 -1.99
C GLY A 56 -5.18 7.56 -1.41
N HIS A 57 -6.14 7.39 -0.50
CA HIS A 57 -6.76 8.47 0.29
C HIS A 57 -6.06 8.73 1.63
N GLY A 58 -4.98 7.99 1.91
CA GLY A 58 -4.13 8.23 3.06
C GLY A 58 -3.41 9.58 3.01
N VAL A 59 -2.58 9.82 4.01
CA VAL A 59 -1.75 11.01 4.17
C VAL A 59 -0.56 10.92 3.19
N ASN A 60 -0.80 11.09 1.90
CA ASN A 60 0.24 11.33 0.90
C ASN A 60 0.19 12.79 0.45
N ALA A 61 1.35 13.37 0.14
CA ALA A 61 1.50 14.76 -0.24
C ALA A 61 0.66 15.13 -1.47
N PRO A 62 0.50 14.31 -2.52
CA PRO A 62 -0.40 14.63 -3.64
C PRO A 62 -1.86 14.83 -3.20
N TYR A 63 -2.35 13.96 -2.30
CA TYR A 63 -3.69 14.08 -1.74
C TYR A 63 -3.80 15.31 -0.84
N LEU A 64 -2.85 15.51 0.08
CA LEU A 64 -2.84 16.64 0.99
C LEU A 64 -2.74 17.98 0.25
N HIS A 65 -1.90 18.07 -0.78
CA HIS A 65 -1.77 19.24 -1.65
C HIS A 65 -3.09 19.54 -2.37
N ARG A 66 -3.75 18.52 -2.93
CA ARG A 66 -5.07 18.66 -3.58
C ARG A 66 -6.12 19.24 -2.63
N ILE A 67 -6.10 18.89 -1.35
CA ILE A 67 -7.00 19.42 -0.33
C ILE A 67 -6.44 20.64 0.43
N LYS A 68 -5.35 21.23 -0.07
CA LYS A 68 -4.68 22.43 0.48
C LYS A 68 -4.20 22.29 1.92
N LYS A 69 -3.83 21.08 2.33
CA LYS A 69 -3.21 20.77 3.62
C LYS A 69 -1.67 20.69 3.57
N CYS A 70 -1.09 20.61 2.38
CA CYS A 70 0.37 20.70 2.15
C CYS A 70 0.66 21.68 1.01
N GLN A 71 1.86 22.27 1.01
CA GLN A 71 2.28 23.26 0.01
C GLN A 71 2.62 22.63 -1.34
N ASP A 72 3.14 21.40 -1.36
CA ASP A 72 3.58 20.70 -2.57
C ASP A 72 3.34 19.18 -2.49
N ASP A 73 3.77 18.46 -3.52
CA ASP A 73 3.68 17.00 -3.67
C ASP A 73 4.94 16.26 -3.20
N THR A 74 5.75 16.87 -2.32
CA THR A 74 6.98 16.26 -1.80
C THR A 74 6.73 15.46 -0.53
N CYS A 75 7.48 14.37 -0.38
CA CYS A 75 7.41 13.51 0.80
C CYS A 75 8.09 14.21 1.97
N GLU A 76 7.38 14.38 3.08
CA GLU A 76 7.92 15.02 4.28
C GLU A 76 9.08 14.23 4.90
N ASP A 77 9.09 12.91 4.73
CA ASP A 77 10.09 12.02 5.34
C ASP A 77 11.44 12.01 4.60
N CYS A 78 11.43 12.14 3.27
CA CYS A 78 12.64 11.97 2.45
C CYS A 78 12.91 13.12 1.46
N GLY A 79 11.98 14.08 1.32
CA GLY A 79 12.08 15.19 0.36
C GLY A 79 11.93 14.80 -1.11
N GLY A 80 11.73 13.52 -1.44
CA GLY A 80 11.46 13.04 -2.79
C GLY A 80 10.04 13.36 -3.26
N ARG A 81 9.74 13.12 -4.55
CA ARG A 81 8.36 13.21 -5.05
C ARG A 81 7.52 12.10 -4.41
N ASP A 82 6.42 12.49 -3.78
CA ASP A 82 5.54 11.56 -3.09
C ASP A 82 4.47 10.97 -4.03
N SER A 83 3.96 9.81 -3.65
CA SER A 83 2.90 9.10 -4.32
C SER A 83 2.18 8.18 -3.32
N PRO A 84 0.95 7.74 -3.60
CA PRO A 84 0.21 6.86 -2.68
C PRO A 84 0.95 5.62 -2.17
N GLY A 85 1.91 5.10 -2.93
CA GLY A 85 2.73 3.94 -2.54
C GLY A 85 4.16 4.28 -2.12
N HIS A 86 4.56 5.55 -2.15
CA HIS A 86 5.94 5.99 -1.94
C HIS A 86 6.49 5.50 -0.59
N ALA A 87 5.74 5.74 0.49
CA ALA A 87 6.15 5.36 1.85
C ALA A 87 6.56 3.88 2.00
N VAL A 88 5.95 2.96 1.24
CA VAL A 88 6.20 1.50 1.39
C VAL A 88 7.00 0.89 0.24
N LEU A 89 7.16 1.59 -0.90
CA LEU A 89 7.84 1.07 -2.08
C LEU A 89 9.12 1.81 -2.44
N GLU A 90 9.28 3.07 -2.02
CA GLU A 90 10.25 4.00 -2.61
C GLU A 90 10.95 4.92 -1.59
N CYS A 91 10.36 5.13 -0.40
CA CYS A 91 10.84 6.10 0.57
C CYS A 91 12.05 5.60 1.37
N GLN A 92 13.17 6.29 1.21
CA GLN A 92 14.46 5.96 1.86
C GLN A 92 14.41 5.99 3.39
N ARG A 93 13.45 6.71 3.97
CA ARG A 93 13.25 6.74 5.42
C ARG A 93 12.98 5.35 6.00
N TRP A 94 12.34 4.49 5.21
CA TRP A 94 11.91 3.16 5.61
C TRP A 94 12.76 2.06 4.97
N ASP A 95 13.88 2.43 4.35
CA ASP A 95 14.87 1.44 3.94
C ASP A 95 15.34 0.67 5.19
N PRO A 96 15.57 -0.64 5.08
CA PRO A 96 16.13 -1.40 6.19
C PRO A 96 17.41 -0.71 6.65
N ILE A 97 17.50 -0.43 7.95
CA ILE A 97 18.74 0.08 8.55
C ILE A 97 19.80 -0.99 8.26
N GLU A 98 20.79 -0.67 7.43
CA GLU A 98 21.97 -1.53 7.34
C GLU A 98 22.60 -1.55 8.73
N GLU A 99 22.70 -2.74 9.31
CA GLU A 99 22.99 -3.04 10.71
C GLU A 99 24.40 -2.61 11.18
N ASP A 100 25.10 -1.76 10.42
CA ASP A 100 26.53 -1.44 10.57
C ASP A 100 26.85 0.04 10.84
N SER A 101 25.85 0.92 10.99
CA SER A 101 26.13 2.31 11.42
C SER A 101 25.75 2.53 12.88
N VAL A 102 26.80 2.55 13.71
CA VAL A 102 26.84 2.99 15.10
C VAL A 102 25.92 4.19 15.33
N ILE A 103 24.97 4.04 16.27
CA ILE A 103 24.14 5.13 16.78
C ILE A 103 25.06 6.14 17.47
N ASP A 104 25.43 7.22 16.79
CA ASP A 104 25.87 8.43 17.47
C ASP A 104 24.63 9.24 17.87
N GLY A 105 24.17 8.99 19.10
CA GLY A 105 24.01 10.05 20.07
C GLY A 105 23.09 11.24 19.78
N ARG A 106 22.12 11.17 18.86
CA ARG A 106 21.09 12.21 18.75
C ARG A 106 19.72 11.72 19.21
N GLU A 107 19.44 11.98 20.49
CA GLU A 107 18.11 11.94 21.09
C GLU A 107 17.10 12.63 20.16
N SER A 108 16.08 11.88 19.72
CA SER A 108 14.91 12.44 19.06
C SER A 108 13.84 12.59 20.12
N SER A 109 13.59 13.84 20.54
CA SER A 109 12.45 14.16 21.39
C SER A 109 11.17 14.11 20.55
N TRP A 110 10.50 12.96 20.57
CA TRP A 110 9.07 12.83 20.34
C TRP A 110 8.54 11.73 21.25
#